data_AF-A0A1G9KY51-F1
#
_entry.id   AF-A0A1G9KY51-F1
#
_cell.length_a   1.000
_cell.length_b   1.000
_cell.length_c   1.000
_cell.angle_alpha   90.00
_cell.angle_beta   90.00
_cell.angle_gamma   90.00
#
_symmetry.space_group_name_H-M   'P 1'
#
loop_
_entity.id
_entity.type
_entity.pdbx_description
1 polymer ?
#
loop_
_entity_poly.entity_id
_entity_poly.type
_entity_poly.pdbx_seq_one_letter_code
_entity_poly.pdbx_strand_id
1 'polypeptide(L)'
;MRKKYDARVEVIASLSVIRELTKKGYSKKAIYKKLKNDELLTISYVHFCRFDLDGNLPRQPKKSTFNFQNNEGKKLELKSANPIISSFI
;
A
#
# COMPACT_ATOMS: atom_id res chain seq x y z
N MET A 1 -19.40 22.11 -17.39
CA MET A 1 -19.12 20.80 -16.74
C MET A 1 -17.65 20.46 -16.93
N ARG A 2 -16.85 20.27 -15.85
CA ARG A 2 -15.46 19.80 -15.99
C ARG A 2 -15.49 18.31 -16.38
N LYS A 3 -15.02 17.97 -17.57
CA LYS A 3 -14.88 16.57 -18.02
C LYS A 3 -14.00 15.85 -17.00
N LYS A 4 -14.53 14.81 -16.35
CA LYS A 4 -13.74 13.92 -15.49
C LYS A 4 -12.83 13.13 -16.43
N TYR A 5 -11.59 13.55 -16.57
CA TYR A 5 -10.59 12.73 -17.27
C TYR A 5 -10.26 11.52 -16.40
N ASP A 6 -10.07 10.38 -17.04
CA ASP A 6 -9.72 9.16 -16.33
C ASP A 6 -8.33 9.35 -15.70
N ALA A 7 -8.26 9.13 -14.38
CA ALA A 7 -7.03 9.27 -13.59
C ALA A 7 -5.85 8.53 -14.20
N ARG A 8 -6.12 7.38 -14.82
CA ARG A 8 -5.11 6.56 -15.47
C ARG A 8 -4.53 7.25 -16.70
N VAL A 9 -5.36 7.92 -17.49
CA VAL A 9 -4.92 8.59 -18.72
C VAL A 9 -4.02 9.78 -18.40
N GLU A 10 -4.37 10.58 -17.38
CA GLU A 10 -3.53 11.71 -16.94
C GLU A 10 -2.13 11.26 -16.47
N VAL A 11 -2.08 10.18 -15.68
CA VAL A 11 -0.81 9.64 -15.19
C VAL A 11 0.03 9.05 -16.32
N ILE A 12 -0.59 8.33 -17.27
CA ILE A 12 0.11 7.79 -18.44
C ILE A 12 0.61 8.91 -19.36
N ALA A 13 -0.16 9.98 -19.55
CA ALA A 13 0.27 11.13 -20.33
C ALA A 13 1.48 11.83 -19.69
N SER A 14 1.54 11.85 -18.36
CA SER A 14 2.62 12.48 -17.58
C SER A 14 3.81 11.56 -17.26
N LEU A 15 3.83 10.34 -17.81
CA LEU A 15 4.75 9.29 -17.37
C LEU A 15 6.23 9.61 -17.64
N SER A 16 6.51 10.28 -18.75
CA SER A 16 7.87 10.73 -19.10
C SER A 16 8.43 11.67 -18.04
N VAL A 17 7.65 12.69 -17.67
CA VAL A 17 8.01 13.68 -16.65
C VAL A 17 8.17 13.04 -15.28
N ILE A 18 7.26 12.12 -14.91
CA ILE A 18 7.36 11.35 -13.66
C ILE A 18 8.69 10.60 -13.62
N ARG A 19 9.03 9.85 -14.67
CA ARG A 19 10.28 9.08 -14.76
C ARG A 19 11.52 9.96 -14.67
N GLU A 20 11.53 11.11 -15.35
CA GLU A 20 12.64 12.05 -15.28
C GLU A 20 12.83 12.62 -13.86
N LEU A 21 11.75 13.03 -13.22
CA LEU A 21 11.81 13.58 -11.87
C LEU A 21 12.22 12.49 -10.85
N THR A 22 11.76 11.26 -11.04
CA THR A 22 12.20 10.15 -10.20
C THR A 22 13.68 9.84 -10.37
N LYS A 23 14.21 9.85 -11.61
CA LYS A 23 15.64 9.70 -11.87
C LYS A 23 16.48 10.81 -11.21
N LYS A 24 15.92 12.02 -11.12
CA LYS A 24 16.53 13.16 -10.41
C LYS A 24 16.41 13.07 -8.88
N GLY A 25 15.80 12.01 -8.34
CA GLY A 25 15.66 11.79 -6.90
C GLY A 25 14.50 12.55 -6.24
N TYR A 26 13.56 13.10 -7.01
CA TYR A 26 12.40 13.77 -6.43
C TYR A 26 11.48 12.76 -5.74
N SER A 27 10.97 13.14 -4.57
CA SER A 27 9.96 12.37 -3.86
C SER A 27 8.63 12.38 -4.61
N LYS A 28 7.80 11.34 -4.39
CA LYS A 28 6.47 11.20 -5.00
C LYS A 28 5.58 12.43 -4.75
N LYS A 29 5.68 13.03 -3.56
CA LYS A 29 4.97 14.29 -3.20
C LYS A 29 5.46 15.49 -4.01
N ALA A 30 6.76 15.62 -4.21
CA ALA A 30 7.34 16.70 -4.99
C ALA A 30 6.97 16.57 -6.49
N ILE A 31 6.98 15.34 -7.01
CA ILE A 31 6.53 15.02 -8.37
C ILE A 31 5.07 15.44 -8.55
N TYR A 32 4.18 15.02 -7.64
CA TYR A 32 2.77 15.42 -7.67
C TYR A 32 2.60 16.93 -7.64
N LYS A 33 3.30 17.64 -6.75
CA LYS A 33 3.19 19.09 -6.63
C LYS A 33 3.60 19.78 -7.92
N LYS A 34 4.68 19.33 -8.56
CA LYS A 34 5.14 19.86 -9.83
C LYS A 34 4.12 19.63 -10.94
N LEU A 35 3.63 18.40 -11.10
CA LEU A 35 2.62 18.08 -12.11
C LEU A 35 1.27 18.79 -11.86
N LYS A 36 0.94 19.08 -10.61
CA LYS A 36 -0.26 19.85 -10.25
C LYS A 36 -0.12 21.32 -10.62
N ASN A 37 1.07 21.88 -10.40
CA ASN A 37 1.40 23.26 -10.75
C ASN A 37 1.46 23.46 -12.28
N ASP A 38 1.98 22.46 -12.99
CA ASP A 38 2.08 22.46 -14.45
C ASP A 38 0.73 22.10 -15.13
N GLU A 39 -0.36 21.97 -14.35
CA GLU A 39 -1.71 21.58 -14.80
C GLU A 39 -1.80 20.24 -15.55
N LEU A 40 -0.76 19.40 -15.44
CA LEU A 40 -0.70 18.08 -16.07
C LEU A 40 -1.55 17.02 -15.35
N LEU A 41 -1.92 17.28 -14.09
CA LEU A 41 -2.69 16.36 -13.25
C LEU A 41 -3.88 17.06 -12.58
N THR A 42 -5.08 16.58 -12.87
CA THR A 42 -6.34 17.06 -12.27
C THR A 42 -6.74 16.23 -11.06
N ILE A 43 -6.28 14.98 -10.97
CA ILE A 43 -6.58 14.08 -9.84
C ILE A 43 -5.99 14.54 -8.50
N SER A 44 -6.49 13.94 -7.42
CA SER A 44 -5.97 14.13 -6.08
C SER A 44 -4.69 13.35 -5.83
N TYR A 45 -3.91 13.79 -4.85
CA TYR A 45 -2.68 13.11 -4.41
C TYR A 45 -2.91 11.64 -4.04
N VAL A 46 -4.04 11.33 -3.38
CA VAL A 46 -4.36 9.95 -2.97
C VAL A 46 -4.50 9.04 -4.19
N HIS A 47 -5.15 9.52 -5.26
CA HIS A 47 -5.26 8.75 -6.50
C HIS A 47 -3.93 8.62 -7.22
N PHE A 48 -3.14 9.70 -7.28
CA PHE A 48 -1.79 9.67 -7.85
C PHE A 48 -0.90 8.64 -7.13
N CYS A 49 -0.98 8.57 -5.80
CA CYS A 49 -0.18 7.64 -5.00
C CYS A 49 -0.48 6.16 -5.24
N ARG A 50 -1.64 5.82 -5.81
CA ARG A 50 -2.00 4.44 -6.18
C ARG A 50 -1.23 3.92 -7.38
N PHE A 51 -0.69 4.81 -8.21
CA PHE A 51 0.09 4.42 -9.37
C PHE A 51 1.54 4.23 -9.00
N ASP A 52 2.17 3.19 -9.53
CA ASP A 52 3.60 3.01 -9.49
C ASP A 52 4.29 3.95 -10.48
N LEU A 53 5.63 3.98 -10.45
CA LEU A 53 6.44 4.86 -11.31
C LEU A 53 6.25 4.57 -12.82
N ASP A 54 5.72 3.39 -13.14
CA ASP A 54 5.35 2.98 -14.50
C ASP A 54 3.86 3.21 -14.82
N GLY A 55 3.12 3.90 -13.95
CA GLY A 55 1.71 4.22 -14.19
C GLY A 55 0.78 3.01 -14.06
N ASN A 56 1.28 1.92 -13.47
CA ASN A 56 0.50 0.74 -13.18
C ASN A 56 -0.16 0.87 -11.80
N LEU A 57 -1.38 0.38 -11.67
CA LEU A 57 -1.96 0.16 -10.34
C LEU A 57 -1.53 -1.23 -9.85
N PRO A 58 -1.07 -1.37 -8.61
CA PRO A 58 -0.81 -2.68 -8.04
C PRO A 58 -2.12 -3.48 -8.06
N ARG A 59 -2.06 -4.70 -8.59
CA ARG A 59 -3.20 -5.63 -8.53
C ARG A 59 -3.55 -5.80 -7.07
N GLN A 60 -4.74 -5.36 -6.67
CA GLN A 60 -5.26 -5.66 -5.34
C GLN A 60 -5.30 -7.19 -5.21
N PRO A 61 -4.72 -7.77 -4.14
CA PRO A 61 -4.83 -9.20 -3.92
C PRO A 61 -6.32 -9.54 -3.86
N LYS A 62 -6.75 -10.48 -4.70
CA LYS A 62 -8.11 -11.03 -4.58
C LYS A 62 -8.21 -11.55 -3.15
N LYS A 63 -9.20 -11.06 -2.38
CA LYS A 63 -9.50 -11.62 -1.07
C LYS A 63 -9.73 -13.12 -1.28
N SER A 64 -8.79 -13.96 -0.86
CA SER A 64 -9.07 -15.38 -0.72
C SER A 64 -10.13 -15.47 0.37
N THR A 65 -11.27 -16.06 0.05
CA THR A 65 -12.29 -16.36 1.04
C THR A 65 -11.65 -17.36 2.00
N PHE A 66 -11.17 -16.88 3.14
CA PHE A 66 -10.58 -17.74 4.17
C PHE A 66 -11.74 -18.48 4.84
N ASN A 67 -11.99 -19.72 4.41
CA ASN A 67 -13.00 -20.57 5.05
C ASN A 67 -12.45 -21.04 6.41
N PHE A 68 -12.91 -20.41 7.49
CA PHE A 68 -12.69 -20.95 8.84
C PHE A 68 -13.49 -22.24 8.98
N GLN A 69 -12.81 -23.39 8.99
CA GLN A 69 -13.38 -24.63 9.51
C GLN A 69 -13.12 -24.65 11.02
N ASN A 70 -14.19 -24.45 11.80
CA ASN A 70 -14.15 -24.62 13.25
C ASN A 70 -13.91 -26.11 13.56
N ASN A 71 -12.70 -26.47 13.95
CA ASN A 71 -12.45 -27.76 14.58
C ASN A 71 -12.65 -27.58 16.08
N GLU A 72 -13.87 -27.88 16.54
CA GLU A 72 -14.15 -28.03 17.96
C GLU A 72 -13.35 -29.22 18.52
N GLY A 73 -12.48 -28.96 19.50
CA GLY A 73 -11.92 -30.01 20.36
C GLY A 73 -10.40 -30.15 20.33
N LYS A 74 -9.74 -29.55 21.32
CA LYS A 74 -8.95 -30.25 22.36
C LYS A 74 -8.41 -29.21 23.35
N LYS A 75 -9.02 -29.18 24.54
CA LYS A 75 -8.56 -28.47 25.74
C LYS A 75 -7.15 -29.02 26.09
N LEU A 76 -6.12 -28.21 25.87
CA LEU A 76 -4.76 -28.52 26.32
C LEU A 76 -4.71 -28.33 27.84
N GLU A 77 -4.61 -29.43 28.59
CA GLU A 77 -4.33 -29.37 30.02
C GLU A 77 -2.85 -28.98 30.23
N LEU A 78 -2.65 -27.78 30.78
CA LEU A 78 -1.36 -27.31 31.25
C LEU A 78 -1.00 -28.06 32.53
N LYS A 79 -0.08 -29.03 32.45
CA LYS A 79 0.60 -29.55 33.63
C LYS A 79 1.50 -28.45 34.19
N SER A 80 1.12 -27.86 35.31
CA SER A 80 1.93 -26.90 36.05
C SER A 80 3.21 -27.59 36.54
N ALA A 81 4.36 -27.16 36.06
CA ALA A 81 5.65 -27.56 36.62
C ALA A 81 5.82 -26.87 37.99
N ASN A 82 6.03 -27.67 39.04
CA ASN A 82 6.31 -27.20 40.39
C ASN A 82 7.66 -26.45 40.43
N PRO A 83 7.74 -25.22 40.98
CA PRO A 83 9.02 -24.60 41.24
C PRO A 83 9.68 -25.24 42.47
N ILE A 84 10.78 -25.95 42.27
CA ILE A 84 11.69 -26.35 43.35
C ILE A 84 12.40 -25.07 43.82
N ILE A 85 11.90 -24.47 44.90
CA ILE A 85 12.62 -23.42 45.61
C ILE A 85 13.76 -24.12 46.36
N SER A 86 14.98 -24.07 45.82
CA SER A 86 16.17 -24.44 46.58
C SER A 86 16.45 -23.33 47.59
N SER A 87 16.02 -23.53 48.82
CA SER A 87 16.54 -22.82 49.98
C SER A 87 17.99 -23.23 50.19
N PHE A 88 18.94 -22.33 49.91
CA PHE A 88 20.29 -22.46 50.45
C PHE A 88 20.80 -21.09 50.89
N ILE A 89 20.71 -20.93 52.23
CA ILE A 89 21.59 -20.25 53.19
C ILE A 89 21.82 -18.74 52.97
#